data_AF-A0A973XGA1-F1
#
_entry.id   AF-A0A973XGA1-F1
#
_cell.length_a   1.000
_cell.length_b   1.000
_cell.length_c   1.000
_cell.angle_alpha   90.00
_cell.angle_beta   90.00
_cell.angle_gamma   90.00
#
_symmetry.space_group_name_H-M   'P 1'
#
loop_
_entity.id
_entity.type
_entity.pdbx_description
1 polymer ?
#
loop_
_entity_poly.entity_id
_entity_poly.type
_entity_poly.pdbx_seq_one_letter_code
_entity_poly.pdbx_strand_id
1 'polypeptide(L)'
;MPSNPNPLNPWEVLVEAQRRVPALRFAIGVAGIAAAAAIVSHFAGDTRSAVILISLVFVGMILLFAFSRLVTARSRGARIAGELLLWSVTAFFVLFLGFTAWAAFDGRPCNWAEFLNWRRHPSCIQTNGEKPPSDPDTHTSAALQTYDGFTIMIPQDQKPPSPRYWSSKGGYWEEAYPDGVRSFHDITGRIVLNGCNGTRTRKQDYPIFEVFIPDRDCQAKRLMFRLNRDSWNWWLPMIDPK
;
A
#
# COMPACT_ATOMS: atom_id res chain seq x y z
N MET A 1 -33.74 -58.15 -20.49
CA MET A 1 -33.24 -57.12 -21.43
C MET A 1 -32.56 -56.04 -20.61
N PRO A 2 -31.24 -55.85 -20.71
CA PRO A 2 -30.55 -54.80 -19.96
C PRO A 2 -31.02 -53.43 -20.46
N SER A 3 -31.57 -52.62 -19.55
CA SER A 3 -31.93 -51.24 -19.81
C SER A 3 -30.69 -50.46 -20.24
N ASN A 4 -30.77 -49.87 -21.43
CA ASN A 4 -29.77 -48.97 -22.00
C ASN A 4 -29.36 -47.95 -20.92
N PRO A 5 -28.07 -47.86 -20.52
CA PRO A 5 -27.64 -46.90 -19.52
C PRO A 5 -27.90 -45.51 -20.10
N ASN A 6 -28.91 -44.83 -19.56
CA ASN A 6 -29.08 -43.41 -19.83
C ASN A 6 -27.74 -42.73 -19.56
N PRO A 7 -27.24 -41.87 -20.48
CA PRO A 7 -25.99 -41.16 -20.26
C PRO A 7 -26.10 -40.46 -18.92
N LEU A 8 -25.27 -40.90 -17.97
CA LEU A 8 -25.35 -40.46 -16.58
C LEU A 8 -25.27 -38.94 -16.57
N ASN A 9 -26.37 -38.29 -16.15
CA ASN A 9 -26.38 -36.85 -16.00
C ASN A 9 -25.38 -36.52 -14.88
N PRO A 10 -24.30 -35.75 -15.14
CA PRO A 10 -23.26 -35.51 -14.14
C PRO A 10 -23.81 -34.86 -12.86
N TRP A 11 -24.95 -34.17 -12.95
CA TRP A 11 -25.65 -33.63 -11.79
C TRP A 11 -26.26 -34.72 -10.88
N GLU A 12 -26.85 -35.77 -11.45
CA GLU A 12 -27.40 -36.89 -10.67
C GLU A 12 -26.32 -37.66 -9.93
N VAL A 13 -25.17 -37.87 -10.57
CA VAL A 13 -24.02 -38.53 -9.95
C VAL A 13 -23.50 -37.72 -8.76
N LEU A 14 -23.45 -36.39 -8.89
CA LEU A 14 -23.03 -35.51 -7.81
C LEU A 14 -24.00 -35.54 -6.62
N VAL A 15 -25.31 -35.52 -6.87
CA VAL A 15 -26.35 -35.58 -5.83
C VAL A 15 -26.32 -36.92 -5.10
N GLU A 16 -26.18 -38.03 -5.84
CA GLU A 16 -26.07 -39.37 -5.25
C GLU A 16 -24.77 -39.51 -4.44
N ALA A 17 -23.66 -38.98 -4.93
CA ALA A 17 -22.39 -38.94 -4.19
C ALA A 17 -22.50 -38.12 -2.89
N GLN A 18 -23.19 -36.96 -2.92
CA GLN A 18 -23.44 -36.16 -1.72
C GLN A 18 -24.31 -36.87 -0.67
N ARG A 19 -25.26 -37.72 -1.10
CA ARG A 19 -26.07 -38.53 -0.18
C ARG A 19 -25.24 -39.61 0.50
N ARG A 20 -24.33 -40.25 -0.24
CA ARG A 20 -23.50 -41.34 0.28
C ARG A 20 -22.34 -40.86 1.15
N VAL A 21 -21.81 -39.67 0.90
CA VAL A 21 -20.66 -39.13 1.63
C VAL A 21 -20.99 -37.73 2.17
N PRO A 22 -21.50 -37.63 3.42
CA PRO A 22 -21.87 -36.35 4.02
C PRO A 22 -20.71 -35.34 4.07
N ALA A 23 -19.47 -35.82 4.17
CA ALA A 23 -18.26 -34.99 4.14
C ALA A 23 -18.10 -34.20 2.82
N LEU A 24 -18.62 -34.71 1.71
CA LEU A 24 -18.53 -34.07 0.39
C LEU A 24 -19.24 -32.71 0.37
N ARG A 25 -20.30 -32.54 1.18
CA ARG A 25 -21.02 -31.26 1.31
C ARG A 25 -20.13 -30.16 1.90
N PHE A 26 -19.28 -30.51 2.87
CA PHE A 26 -18.34 -29.55 3.46
C PHE A 26 -17.21 -29.22 2.49
N ALA A 27 -16.69 -30.21 1.76
CA ALA A 27 -15.63 -30.02 0.78
C ALA A 27 -16.04 -29.04 -0.34
N ILE A 28 -17.27 -29.17 -0.87
CA ILE A 28 -17.80 -28.24 -1.89
C ILE A 28 -17.93 -26.82 -1.32
N GLY A 29 -18.35 -26.69 -0.06
CA GLY A 29 -18.40 -25.38 0.63
C GLY A 29 -17.01 -24.73 0.75
N VAL A 30 -16.00 -25.48 1.17
CA VAL A 30 -14.61 -24.99 1.28
C VAL A 30 -14.03 -24.64 -0.10
N ALA A 31 -14.29 -25.47 -1.11
CA ALA A 31 -13.85 -25.20 -2.49
C ALA A 31 -14.46 -23.91 -3.05
N GLY A 32 -15.74 -23.63 -2.76
CA GLY A 32 -16.39 -22.38 -3.13
C GLY A 32 -15.74 -21.15 -2.49
N ILE A 33 -15.39 -21.24 -1.21
CA ILE A 33 -14.69 -20.15 -0.49
C ILE A 33 -13.29 -19.91 -1.07
N ALA A 34 -12.54 -20.99 -1.34
CA ALA A 34 -11.22 -20.89 -1.94
C ALA A 34 -11.27 -20.28 -3.35
N ALA A 35 -12.25 -20.67 -4.16
CA ALA A 35 -12.47 -20.10 -5.49
C ALA A 35 -12.81 -18.60 -5.43
N ALA A 36 -13.69 -18.19 -4.51
CA ALA A 36 -14.00 -16.79 -4.29
C ALA A 36 -12.74 -16.00 -3.91
N ALA A 37 -11.97 -16.48 -2.93
CA ALA A 37 -10.72 -15.84 -2.50
C ALA A 37 -9.70 -15.69 -3.64
N ALA A 38 -9.57 -16.70 -4.50
CA ALA A 38 -8.67 -16.68 -5.65
C ALA A 38 -9.10 -15.67 -6.74
N ILE A 39 -10.40 -15.56 -7.01
CA ILE A 39 -10.91 -14.56 -7.94
C ILE A 39 -10.60 -13.17 -7.40
N VAL A 40 -10.89 -12.92 -6.11
CA VAL A 40 -10.67 -11.56 -5.60
C VAL A 40 -9.19 -11.23 -5.45
N SER A 41 -8.33 -12.17 -5.07
CA SER A 41 -6.89 -11.93 -5.00
C SER A 41 -6.27 -11.62 -6.38
N HIS A 42 -6.82 -12.17 -7.47
CA HIS A 42 -6.38 -11.85 -8.82
C HIS A 42 -6.71 -10.40 -9.23
N PHE A 43 -7.88 -9.89 -8.84
CA PHE A 43 -8.30 -8.52 -9.16
C PHE A 43 -7.72 -7.46 -8.22
N ALA A 44 -7.34 -7.85 -7.01
CA ALA A 44 -7.07 -6.92 -5.91
C ALA A 44 -5.61 -6.47 -5.80
N GLY A 45 -4.85 -6.49 -6.90
CA GLY A 45 -3.42 -6.14 -6.98
C GLY A 45 -2.92 -5.14 -5.93
N ASP A 46 -1.76 -5.48 -5.36
CA ASP A 46 -1.08 -4.83 -4.24
C ASP A 46 -1.65 -5.13 -2.84
N THR A 47 -0.74 -5.46 -1.92
CA THR A 47 -0.92 -6.25 -0.66
C THR A 47 -1.99 -5.80 0.34
N ARG A 48 -2.61 -4.63 0.17
CA ARG A 48 -3.51 -4.01 1.17
C ARG A 48 -4.97 -4.38 0.97
N SER A 49 -5.40 -4.55 -0.27
CA SER A 49 -6.72 -5.07 -0.63
C SER A 49 -6.93 -6.51 -0.11
N ALA A 50 -5.84 -7.27 -0.01
CA ALA A 50 -5.84 -8.62 0.54
C ALA A 50 -6.30 -8.65 2.01
N VAL A 51 -5.99 -7.63 2.82
CA VAL A 51 -6.41 -7.58 4.23
C VAL A 51 -7.92 -7.47 4.35
N ILE A 52 -8.54 -6.57 3.57
CA ILE A 52 -10.01 -6.41 3.57
C ILE A 52 -10.68 -7.72 3.14
N LEU A 53 -10.12 -8.39 2.12
CA LEU A 53 -10.66 -9.64 1.61
C LEU A 53 -10.50 -10.81 2.57
N ILE A 54 -9.34 -10.93 3.22
CA ILE A 54 -9.11 -11.94 4.25
C ILE A 54 -10.08 -11.71 5.41
N SER A 55 -10.27 -10.46 5.86
CA SER A 55 -11.26 -10.13 6.89
C SER A 55 -12.68 -10.49 6.46
N LEU A 56 -13.06 -10.19 5.22
CA LEU A 56 -14.41 -10.46 4.71
C LEU A 56 -14.68 -11.97 4.56
N VAL A 57 -13.70 -12.73 4.05
CA VAL A 57 -13.76 -14.20 3.99
C VAL A 57 -13.85 -14.80 5.39
N PHE A 58 -13.05 -14.31 6.33
CA PHE A 58 -13.06 -14.79 7.71
C PHE A 58 -14.42 -14.57 8.39
N VAL A 59 -15.02 -13.39 8.24
CA VAL A 59 -16.38 -13.11 8.73
C VAL A 59 -17.41 -14.01 8.05
N GLY A 60 -17.29 -14.21 6.72
CA GLY A 60 -18.15 -15.13 5.97
C GLY A 60 -18.09 -16.56 6.52
N MET A 61 -16.91 -17.04 6.89
CA MET A 61 -16.75 -18.37 7.51
C MET A 61 -17.41 -18.45 8.89
N ILE A 62 -17.28 -17.42 9.73
CA ILE A 62 -17.94 -17.36 11.05
C ILE A 62 -19.47 -17.40 10.90
N LEU A 63 -20.01 -16.62 9.95
CA LEU A 63 -21.45 -16.59 9.67
C LEU A 63 -21.95 -17.95 9.18
N LEU A 64 -21.25 -18.59 8.24
CA LEU A 64 -21.60 -19.93 7.76
C LEU A 64 -21.57 -20.97 8.89
N PHE A 65 -20.59 -20.90 9.78
CA PHE A 65 -20.51 -21.77 10.95
C PHE A 65 -21.69 -21.55 11.92
N ALA A 66 -22.01 -20.28 12.22
CA ALA A 66 -23.15 -19.94 13.06
C ALA A 66 -24.47 -20.46 12.48
N PHE A 67 -24.70 -20.27 11.18
CA PHE A 67 -25.86 -20.81 10.48
C PHE A 67 -25.92 -22.34 10.53
N SER A 68 -24.78 -23.02 10.27
CA SER A 68 -24.71 -24.48 10.34
C SER A 68 -25.10 -25.01 11.72
N ARG A 69 -24.63 -24.35 12.79
CA ARG A 69 -25.00 -24.67 14.18
C ARG A 69 -26.46 -24.37 14.49
N LEU A 70 -27.00 -23.27 13.97
CA LEU A 70 -28.40 -22.89 14.17
C LEU A 70 -29.36 -23.90 13.54
N VAL A 71 -29.05 -24.35 12.32
CA VAL A 71 -29.86 -25.31 11.56
C VAL A 71 -29.86 -26.69 12.22
N THR A 72 -28.77 -27.07 12.89
CA THR A 72 -28.66 -28.35 13.60
C THR A 72 -29.21 -28.32 15.03
N ALA A 73 -29.46 -27.14 15.60
CA ALA A 73 -29.96 -26.99 16.95
C ALA A 73 -31.46 -27.34 17.07
N ARG A 74 -31.76 -28.40 17.82
CA ARG A 74 -33.15 -28.81 18.16
C ARG A 74 -33.70 -28.16 19.44
N SER A 75 -32.85 -27.68 20.35
CA SER A 75 -33.31 -27.08 21.61
C SER A 75 -33.65 -25.59 21.45
N ARG A 76 -34.75 -25.17 22.09
CA ARG A 76 -35.26 -23.78 22.02
C ARG A 76 -34.24 -22.76 22.49
N GLY A 77 -33.48 -23.07 23.55
CA GLY A 77 -32.43 -22.21 24.08
C GLY A 77 -31.26 -22.02 23.10
N ALA A 78 -30.83 -23.08 22.41
CA ALA A 78 -29.75 -22.99 21.42
C ALA A 78 -30.16 -22.16 20.20
N ARG A 79 -31.44 -22.18 19.81
CA ARG A 79 -31.96 -21.31 18.75
C ARG A 79 -31.91 -19.84 19.12
N ILE A 80 -32.36 -19.48 20.33
CA ILE A 80 -32.34 -18.08 20.79
C ILE A 80 -30.90 -17.56 20.88
N ALA A 81 -30.00 -18.35 21.48
CA ALA A 81 -28.59 -17.96 21.60
C ALA A 81 -27.93 -17.79 20.23
N GLY A 82 -28.19 -18.71 19.30
CA GLY A 82 -27.65 -18.63 17.94
C GLY A 82 -28.26 -17.48 17.13
N GLU A 83 -29.54 -17.16 17.34
CA GLU A 83 -30.20 -16.02 16.70
C GLU A 83 -29.62 -14.69 17.18
N LEU A 84 -29.41 -14.52 18.50
CA LEU A 84 -28.75 -13.33 19.05
C LEU A 84 -27.30 -13.17 18.56
N LEU A 85 -26.56 -14.27 18.46
CA LEU A 85 -25.21 -14.28 17.92
C LEU A 85 -25.20 -13.90 16.44
N LEU A 86 -26.14 -14.44 15.65
CA LEU A 86 -26.31 -14.10 14.24
C LEU A 86 -26.58 -12.60 14.06
N TRP A 87 -27.55 -12.05 14.80
CA TRP A 87 -27.89 -10.62 14.73
C TRP A 87 -26.72 -9.74 15.15
N SER A 88 -25.97 -10.11 16.19
CA SER A 88 -24.82 -9.34 16.66
C SER A 88 -23.68 -9.30 15.63
N VAL A 89 -23.31 -10.44 15.05
CA VAL A 89 -22.25 -10.50 14.02
C VAL A 89 -22.69 -9.76 12.76
N THR A 90 -23.95 -9.91 12.36
CA THR A 90 -24.50 -9.21 11.19
C THR A 90 -24.50 -7.70 11.41
N ALA A 91 -24.98 -7.23 12.56
CA ALA A 91 -24.99 -5.81 12.88
C ALA A 91 -23.57 -5.21 12.92
N PHE A 92 -22.62 -5.90 13.57
CA PHE A 92 -21.22 -5.49 13.60
C PHE A 92 -20.63 -5.40 12.18
N PHE A 93 -20.90 -6.39 11.33
CA PHE A 93 -20.41 -6.40 9.95
C PHE A 93 -21.01 -5.26 9.11
N VAL A 94 -22.30 -5.00 9.23
CA VAL A 94 -22.97 -3.87 8.55
C VAL A 94 -22.38 -2.54 9.01
N LEU A 95 -22.13 -2.36 10.31
CA LEU A 95 -21.48 -1.15 10.84
C LEU A 95 -20.05 -1.01 10.29
N PHE A 96 -19.27 -2.09 10.29
CA PHE A 96 -17.91 -2.10 9.77
C PHE A 96 -17.85 -1.75 8.27
N LEU A 97 -18.74 -2.34 7.45
CA LEU A 97 -18.85 -2.01 6.03
C LEU A 97 -19.33 -0.57 5.83
N GLY A 98 -20.27 -0.09 6.65
CA GLY A 98 -20.72 1.30 6.65
C GLY A 98 -19.56 2.27 6.91
N PHE A 99 -18.75 2.02 7.94
CA PHE A 99 -17.55 2.82 8.21
C PHE A 99 -16.51 2.73 7.09
N THR A 100 -16.31 1.55 6.51
CA THR A 100 -15.37 1.37 5.40
C THR A 100 -15.82 2.10 4.14
N ALA A 101 -17.11 2.01 3.79
CA ALA A 101 -17.68 2.74 2.66
C ALA A 101 -17.65 4.26 2.91
N TRP A 102 -18.02 4.71 4.11
CA TRP A 102 -17.95 6.12 4.49
C TRP A 102 -16.51 6.64 4.35
N ALA A 103 -15.52 5.90 4.84
CA ALA A 103 -14.12 6.25 4.70
C ALA A 103 -13.65 6.28 3.24
N ALA A 104 -14.20 5.41 2.38
CA ALA A 104 -13.91 5.40 0.95
C ALA A 104 -14.42 6.67 0.24
N PHE A 105 -15.63 7.11 0.58
CA PHE A 105 -16.29 8.23 -0.10
C PHE A 105 -15.87 9.61 0.45
N ASP A 106 -15.70 9.74 1.76
CA ASP A 106 -15.51 11.03 2.43
C ASP A 106 -14.09 11.18 3.02
N GLY A 107 -13.27 10.11 2.95
CA GLY A 107 -11.92 10.07 3.53
C GLY A 107 -11.90 10.04 5.07
N ARG A 108 -13.06 10.02 5.72
CA ARG A 108 -13.22 10.09 7.18
C ARG A 108 -13.69 8.74 7.75
N PRO A 109 -13.18 8.31 8.93
CA PRO A 109 -12.15 8.94 9.75
C PRO A 109 -10.73 8.80 9.15
N CYS A 110 -9.91 9.85 9.26
CA CYS A 110 -8.61 9.94 8.56
C CYS A 110 -7.65 8.79 8.88
N ASN A 111 -7.62 8.32 10.13
CA ASN A 111 -6.80 7.19 10.57
C ASN A 111 -7.15 5.90 9.80
N TRP A 112 -8.42 5.75 9.42
CA TRP A 112 -8.89 4.60 8.65
C TRP A 112 -8.52 4.73 7.17
N ALA A 113 -8.66 5.91 6.58
CA ALA A 113 -8.21 6.17 5.21
C ALA A 113 -6.68 6.00 5.07
N GLU A 114 -5.91 6.35 6.10
CA GLU A 114 -4.47 6.12 6.18
C GLU A 114 -4.13 4.62 6.27
N PHE A 115 -4.84 3.87 7.13
CA PHE A 115 -4.70 2.41 7.22
C PHE A 115 -5.00 1.72 5.88
N LEU A 116 -6.06 2.15 5.21
CA LEU A 116 -6.45 1.67 3.88
C LEU A 116 -5.53 2.21 2.77
N ASN A 117 -4.63 3.13 3.09
CA ASN A 117 -3.74 3.80 2.15
C ASN A 117 -4.47 4.37 0.94
N TRP A 118 -5.70 4.86 1.15
CA TRP A 118 -6.38 5.74 0.21
C TRP A 118 -5.71 7.12 0.24
N ARG A 119 -4.45 7.16 -0.18
CA ARG A 119 -3.70 8.39 -0.34
C ARG A 119 -4.34 9.18 -1.48
N ARG A 120 -5.08 10.22 -1.09
CA ARG A 120 -5.19 11.56 -1.73
C ARG A 120 -6.52 12.26 -1.45
N HIS A 121 -7.18 12.04 -0.30
CA HIS A 121 -8.27 12.93 0.07
C HIS A 121 -7.70 14.22 0.72
N PRO A 122 -7.89 15.41 0.12
CA PRO A 122 -7.31 16.67 0.62
C PRO A 122 -7.74 17.00 2.05
N SER A 123 -8.93 16.52 2.44
CA SER A 123 -9.54 16.70 3.76
C SER A 123 -8.81 15.98 4.89
N CYS A 124 -7.91 15.03 4.60
CA CYS A 124 -7.21 14.22 5.60
C CYS A 124 -5.75 14.60 5.78
N ILE A 125 -5.26 15.61 5.04
CA ILE A 125 -4.00 16.25 5.35
C ILE A 125 -4.22 16.98 6.67
N GLN A 126 -3.86 16.33 7.78
CA GLN A 126 -3.62 17.07 8.99
C GLN A 126 -2.50 18.05 8.67
N THR A 127 -2.90 19.30 8.44
CA THR A 127 -2.07 20.45 8.74
C THR A 127 -1.80 20.38 10.24
N ASN A 128 -0.91 19.48 10.67
CA ASN A 128 -0.12 19.72 11.85
C ASN A 128 0.40 21.13 11.65
N GLY A 129 -0.05 22.03 12.52
CA GLY A 129 0.07 23.48 12.41
C GLY A 129 1.50 23.98 12.52
N GLU A 130 2.43 23.36 11.80
CA GLU A 130 3.69 23.95 11.46
C GLU A 130 3.37 25.03 10.43
N LYS A 131 3.01 26.19 10.97
CA LYS A 131 3.05 27.46 10.28
C LYS A 131 4.33 27.41 9.44
N PRO A 132 4.25 27.41 8.09
CA PRO A 132 5.46 27.52 7.31
C PRO A 132 6.18 28.75 7.85
N PRO A 133 7.48 28.68 8.21
CA PRO A 133 8.19 29.86 8.64
C PRO A 133 8.00 30.88 7.51
N SER A 134 7.20 31.89 7.81
CA SER A 134 7.10 33.08 7.00
C SER A 134 8.41 33.81 7.25
N ASP A 135 9.46 33.36 6.57
CA ASP A 135 10.71 34.10 6.47
C ASP A 135 10.64 34.93 5.20
N PRO A 136 10.43 36.25 5.32
CA PRO A 136 10.64 37.18 4.26
C PRO A 136 12.12 37.53 4.25
N ASP A 137 13.00 36.67 3.73
CA ASP A 137 14.37 37.10 3.47
C ASP A 137 14.88 36.54 2.15
N THR A 138 14.67 37.38 1.14
CA THR A 138 15.47 37.51 -0.06
C THR A 138 16.92 37.77 0.33
N HIS A 139 17.65 36.74 0.76
CA HIS A 139 19.10 36.84 0.94
C HIS A 139 19.78 36.68 -0.42
N THR A 140 20.13 37.85 -0.96
CA THR A 140 21.31 38.16 -1.76
C THR A 140 22.24 36.97 -1.99
N SER A 141 22.30 36.59 -3.26
CA SER A 141 23.15 35.58 -3.89
C SER A 141 24.64 35.78 -3.56
N ALA A 142 25.09 35.32 -2.40
CA ALA A 142 26.47 34.87 -2.27
C ALA A 142 26.63 33.72 -3.27
N ALA A 143 27.65 33.77 -4.12
CA ALA A 143 27.90 32.73 -5.12
C ALA A 143 28.08 31.36 -4.44
N LEU A 144 26.98 30.61 -4.37
CA LEU A 144 26.92 29.32 -3.69
C LEU A 144 27.78 28.32 -4.45
N GLN A 145 28.76 27.73 -3.75
CA GLN A 145 29.60 26.65 -4.25
C GLN A 145 28.77 25.37 -4.37
N THR A 146 27.95 25.35 -5.41
CA THR A 146 27.14 24.19 -5.76
C THR A 146 28.03 23.21 -6.52
N TYR A 147 27.81 21.92 -6.33
CA TYR A 147 28.43 20.89 -7.15
C TYR A 147 27.99 21.01 -8.60
N ASP A 148 28.92 20.92 -9.55
CA ASP A 148 28.59 20.74 -10.97
C ASP A 148 28.11 19.31 -11.25
N GLY A 149 28.58 18.34 -10.46
CA GLY A 149 28.14 16.96 -10.48
C GLY A 149 28.82 16.07 -9.43
N PHE A 150 28.27 14.89 -9.23
CA PHE A 150 28.81 13.84 -8.35
C PHE A 150 28.28 12.46 -8.76
N THR A 151 28.88 11.40 -8.21
CA THR A 151 28.45 10.02 -8.46
C THR A 151 27.96 9.38 -7.16
N ILE A 152 26.91 8.57 -7.23
CA ILE A 152 26.48 7.69 -6.13
C ILE A 152 26.55 6.23 -6.55
N MET A 153 26.88 5.34 -5.61
CA MET A 153 26.90 3.90 -5.84
C MET A 153 25.67 3.28 -5.18
N ILE A 154 24.75 2.73 -5.97
CA ILE A 154 23.56 2.07 -5.41
C ILE A 154 23.88 0.60 -5.15
N PRO A 155 23.85 0.13 -3.89
CA PRO A 155 23.97 -1.28 -3.59
C PRO A 155 22.78 -2.03 -4.18
N GLN A 156 23.06 -3.14 -4.86
CA GLN A 156 22.04 -4.05 -5.36
C GLN A 156 22.29 -5.43 -4.75
N ASP A 157 21.27 -6.04 -4.16
CA ASP A 157 21.42 -7.24 -3.32
C ASP A 157 22.04 -8.46 -4.05
N GLN A 158 22.13 -8.43 -5.38
CA GLN A 158 22.71 -9.53 -6.18
C GLN A 158 23.43 -9.05 -7.45
N LYS A 159 23.77 -7.76 -7.54
CA LYS A 159 24.43 -7.17 -8.72
C LYS A 159 25.55 -6.23 -8.29
N PRO A 160 26.61 -6.07 -9.11
CA PRO A 160 27.62 -5.07 -8.83
C PRO A 160 26.95 -3.69 -8.65
N PRO A 161 27.42 -2.87 -7.68
CA PRO A 161 26.86 -1.56 -7.43
C PRO A 161 26.79 -0.76 -8.74
N SER A 162 25.61 -0.22 -9.04
CA SER A 162 25.37 0.53 -10.28
C SER A 162 25.64 2.02 -10.01
N PRO A 163 26.64 2.63 -10.68
CA PRO A 163 26.92 4.05 -10.50
C PRO A 163 25.78 4.87 -11.10
N ARG A 164 25.35 5.93 -10.40
CA ARG A 164 24.46 6.94 -10.96
C ARG A 164 25.15 8.28 -10.95
N TYR A 165 25.11 8.97 -12.07
CA TYR A 165 25.80 10.24 -12.27
C TYR A 165 24.79 11.37 -12.10
N TRP A 166 25.09 12.30 -11.21
CA TRP A 166 24.28 13.47 -10.95
C TRP A 166 24.99 14.69 -11.50
N SER A 167 24.29 15.54 -12.24
CA SER A 167 24.83 16.81 -12.75
C SER A 167 23.83 17.95 -12.61
N SER A 168 24.34 19.12 -12.22
CA SER A 168 23.54 20.34 -12.11
C SER A 168 23.42 21.02 -13.47
N LYS A 169 22.21 21.44 -13.84
CA LYS A 169 21.91 22.15 -15.11
C LYS A 169 21.34 23.55 -14.86
N GLY A 170 21.66 24.16 -13.71
CA GLY A 170 21.25 25.52 -13.34
C GLY A 170 19.81 25.64 -12.81
N GLY A 171 18.84 24.95 -13.42
CA GLY A 171 17.44 24.93 -12.96
C GLY A 171 16.96 23.59 -12.40
N TYR A 172 17.69 22.51 -12.71
CA TYR A 172 17.36 21.15 -12.31
C TYR A 172 18.65 20.34 -12.15
N TRP A 173 18.50 19.18 -11.52
CA TRP A 173 19.50 18.13 -11.45
C TRP A 173 19.12 16.99 -12.39
N GLU A 174 20.09 16.45 -13.12
CA GLU A 174 19.94 15.28 -13.97
C GLU A 174 20.62 14.08 -13.30
N GLU A 175 19.88 13.01 -13.09
CA GLU A 175 20.36 11.68 -12.67
C GLU A 175 20.44 10.77 -13.91
N ALA A 176 21.65 10.41 -14.31
CA ALA A 176 21.91 9.50 -15.43
C ALA A 176 22.28 8.10 -14.94
N TYR A 177 21.63 7.11 -15.55
CA TYR A 177 21.79 5.70 -15.27
C TYR A 177 22.75 5.05 -16.28
N PRO A 178 23.46 3.95 -15.92
CA PRO A 178 24.39 3.30 -16.85
C PRO A 178 23.74 2.70 -18.10
N ASP A 179 22.44 2.42 -18.06
CA ASP A 179 21.64 1.94 -19.19
C ASP A 179 21.18 3.06 -20.14
N GLY A 180 21.58 4.30 -19.88
CA GLY A 180 21.21 5.48 -20.66
C GLY A 180 19.89 6.12 -20.24
N VAL A 181 19.14 5.53 -19.29
CA VAL A 181 17.96 6.16 -18.72
C VAL A 181 18.37 7.43 -17.97
N ARG A 182 17.53 8.45 -18.04
CA ARG A 182 17.74 9.73 -17.36
C ARG A 182 16.53 10.08 -16.52
N SER A 183 16.80 10.72 -15.39
CA SER A 183 15.77 11.29 -14.54
C SER A 183 16.11 12.73 -14.17
N PHE A 184 15.07 13.53 -13.98
CA PHE A 184 15.19 14.97 -13.81
C PHE A 184 14.56 15.41 -12.50
N HIS A 185 15.24 16.31 -11.81
CA HIS A 185 14.89 16.78 -10.49
C HIS A 185 14.86 18.31 -10.45
N ASP A 186 13.67 18.90 -10.39
CA ASP A 186 13.50 20.36 -10.31
C ASP A 186 14.02 20.89 -8.98
N ILE A 187 14.72 22.02 -9.02
CA ILE A 187 15.16 22.70 -7.79
C ILE A 187 13.96 23.41 -7.16
N THR A 188 13.58 22.97 -5.96
CA THR A 188 12.43 23.53 -5.22
C THR A 188 12.83 24.57 -4.20
N GLY A 189 14.14 24.72 -3.96
CA GLY A 189 14.68 25.71 -3.03
C GLY A 189 15.95 25.25 -2.33
N ARG A 190 16.42 26.10 -1.44
CA ARG A 190 17.58 25.89 -0.59
C ARG A 190 17.09 25.66 0.83
N ILE A 191 17.66 24.69 1.53
CA ILE A 191 17.30 24.38 2.92
C ILE A 191 18.56 24.11 3.74
N VAL A 192 18.43 24.25 5.05
CA VAL A 192 19.46 23.83 6.01
C VAL A 192 18.98 22.54 6.68
N LEU A 193 19.77 21.49 6.60
CA LEU A 193 19.45 20.20 7.19
C LEU A 193 20.64 19.71 8.01
N ASN A 194 20.44 19.43 9.29
CA ASN A 194 21.51 19.00 10.21
C ASN A 194 22.73 19.95 10.21
N GLY A 195 22.48 21.27 10.16
CA GLY A 195 23.53 22.30 10.13
C GLY A 195 24.28 22.41 8.79
N CYS A 196 23.80 21.74 7.74
CA CYS A 196 24.40 21.76 6.41
C CYS A 196 23.46 22.47 5.42
N ASN A 197 24.01 23.42 4.65
CA ASN A 197 23.30 24.05 3.54
C ASN A 197 23.22 23.10 2.35
N GLY A 198 22.12 23.14 1.61
CA GLY A 198 22.02 22.36 0.40
C GLY A 198 20.79 22.68 -0.45
N THR A 199 20.69 21.94 -1.54
CA THR A 199 19.63 22.10 -2.54
C THR A 199 18.55 21.04 -2.31
N ARG A 200 17.30 21.48 -2.15
CA ARG A 200 16.15 20.59 -2.14
C ARG A 200 15.62 20.45 -3.56
N THR A 201 15.65 19.24 -4.09
CA THR A 201 15.15 18.92 -5.42
C THR A 201 13.92 18.02 -5.35
N ARG A 202 13.13 18.00 -6.41
CA ARG A 202 11.94 17.16 -6.55
C ARG A 202 11.93 16.47 -7.90
N LYS A 203 11.70 15.16 -7.90
CA LYS A 203 11.69 14.37 -9.13
C LYS A 203 10.49 14.70 -10.02
N GLN A 204 10.70 14.93 -11.31
CA GLN A 204 9.64 15.36 -12.24
C GLN A 204 8.56 14.28 -12.48
N ASP A 205 8.98 13.02 -12.66
CA ASP A 205 8.09 11.87 -12.87
C ASP A 205 7.48 11.34 -11.57
N TYR A 206 8.05 11.73 -10.42
CA TYR A 206 7.58 11.30 -9.10
C TYR A 206 7.66 12.45 -8.08
N PRO A 207 6.75 13.45 -8.14
CA PRO A 207 6.84 14.69 -7.37
C PRO A 207 6.83 14.55 -5.85
N ILE A 208 6.46 13.37 -5.34
CA ILE A 208 6.54 13.09 -3.90
C ILE A 208 7.96 12.72 -3.47
N PHE A 209 8.87 12.39 -4.37
CA PHE A 209 10.26 12.08 -4.03
C PHE A 209 11.10 13.35 -4.09
N GLU A 210 11.57 13.76 -2.92
CA GLU A 210 12.44 14.91 -2.76
C GLU A 210 13.83 14.45 -2.31
N VAL A 211 14.86 15.09 -2.85
CA VAL A 211 16.26 14.81 -2.53
C VAL A 211 16.89 16.09 -2.00
N PHE A 212 17.63 15.95 -0.90
CA PHE A 212 18.49 16.99 -0.38
C PHE A 212 19.92 16.68 -0.81
N ILE A 213 20.48 17.60 -1.59
CA ILE A 213 21.85 17.55 -2.09
C ILE A 213 22.66 18.57 -1.29
N PRO A 214 23.52 18.13 -0.35
CA PRO A 214 24.31 19.06 0.47
C PRO A 214 25.35 19.79 -0.37
N ASP A 215 25.74 20.98 0.08
CA ASP A 215 26.84 21.75 -0.52
C ASP A 215 28.21 21.11 -0.26
N ARG A 216 29.23 21.60 -0.98
CA ARG A 216 30.58 21.03 -0.98
C ARG A 216 31.31 21.13 0.36
N ASP A 217 30.99 22.15 1.13
CA ASP A 217 31.56 22.44 2.46
C ASP A 217 30.94 21.58 3.57
N CYS A 218 29.86 20.85 3.30
CA CYS A 218 29.26 19.98 4.28
C CYS A 218 30.08 18.70 4.52
N GLN A 219 30.52 18.52 5.77
CA GLN A 219 31.34 17.36 6.18
C GLN A 219 30.68 16.01 5.89
N ALA A 220 29.35 15.93 5.98
CA ALA A 220 28.64 14.66 5.85
C ALA A 220 28.62 14.09 4.41
N LYS A 221 28.77 14.93 3.37
CA LYS A 221 28.70 14.57 1.93
C LYS A 221 27.74 13.41 1.60
N ARG A 222 26.51 13.48 2.11
CA ARG A 222 25.50 12.41 1.98
C ARG A 222 24.22 12.96 1.42
N LEU A 223 23.66 12.25 0.45
CA LEU A 223 22.29 12.53 0.02
C LEU A 223 21.31 12.12 1.10
N MET A 224 20.27 12.93 1.24
CA MET A 224 19.10 12.58 2.01
C MET A 224 17.89 12.60 1.10
N PHE A 225 16.90 11.75 1.39
CA PHE A 225 15.66 11.71 0.64
C PHE A 225 14.48 11.72 1.59
N ARG A 226 13.34 12.15 1.08
CA ARG A 226 12.06 11.97 1.75
C ARG A 226 10.97 11.70 0.73
N LEU A 227 9.92 11.05 1.20
CA LEU A 227 8.68 10.93 0.47
C LEU A 227 7.68 11.93 1.06
N ASN A 228 7.17 12.83 0.24
CA ASN A 228 6.20 13.85 0.62
C ASN A 228 6.72 14.74 1.78
N ARG A 229 6.01 14.79 2.91
CA ARG A 229 6.37 15.57 4.10
C ARG A 229 6.98 14.70 5.21
N ASP A 230 7.37 13.47 4.89
CA ASP A 230 8.01 12.59 5.86
C ASP A 230 9.37 13.17 6.29
N SER A 231 9.89 12.64 7.41
CA SER A 231 11.23 12.99 7.89
C SER A 231 12.29 12.66 6.83
N TRP A 232 13.36 13.46 6.80
CA TRP A 232 14.50 13.19 5.95
C TRP A 232 15.20 11.90 6.38
N ASN A 233 15.40 11.00 5.43
CA ASN A 233 16.09 9.74 5.62
C ASN A 233 17.43 9.76 4.91
N TRP A 234 18.40 9.05 5.47
CA TRP A 234 19.71 8.86 4.85
C TRP A 234 19.57 8.03 3.59
N TRP A 235 20.23 8.48 2.51
CA TRP A 235 20.31 7.69 1.28
C TRP A 235 21.68 7.06 1.11
N LEU A 236 22.56 7.71 0.34
CA LEU A 236 23.86 7.19 -0.06
C LEU A 236 24.91 8.30 0.02
N PRO A 237 26.18 7.96 0.28
CA PRO A 237 27.28 8.93 0.24
C PRO A 237 27.53 9.42 -1.19
N MET A 238 27.90 10.69 -1.31
CA MET A 238 28.31 11.30 -2.58
C MET A 238 29.81 11.04 -2.80
N ILE A 239 30.16 10.64 -4.02
CA ILE A 239 31.56 10.48 -4.45
C ILE A 239 31.87 11.62 -5.40
N ASP A 240 32.79 12.48 -4.98
CA ASP A 240 33.26 13.60 -5.81
C ASP A 240 33.94 13.05 -7.07
N PRO A 241 33.64 13.60 -8.27
CA PRO A 241 34.37 13.26 -9.47
C PRO A 241 35.81 13.78 -9.28
N LYS A 242 36.78 12.87 -9.39
CA LYS A 242 38.20 13.23 -9.37
C LYS A 242 38.59 14.00 -10.61
#